data_AF-A0A821I250-F1
#
_entry.id   AF-A0A821I250-F1
#
_cell.length_a   1.000
_cell.length_b   1.000
_cell.length_c   1.000
_cell.angle_alpha   90.00
_cell.angle_beta   90.00
_cell.angle_gamma   90.00
#
_symmetry.space_group_name_H-M   'P 1'
#
loop_
_entity.id
_entity.type
_entity.pdbx_description
1 polymer ?
#
loop_
_entity_poly.entity_id
_entity_poly.type
_entity_poly.pdbx_seq_one_letter_code
_entity_poly.pdbx_strand_id
1 'polypeptide(L)'
;SILPFSQQQYTPDWKSLDTRPLPAWYDESKIGIFIHWGVFSVPSFESEWFWWDWKGSNPSPAAVAFMNRTYPPDWTYADFASQFRAEFYS
;
A
#
# COMPACT_ATOMS: atom_id res chain seq x y z
N SER A 1 -3.07 -4.67 -43.08
CA SER A 1 -1.61 -4.79 -42.86
C SER A 1 -1.38 -4.86 -41.37
N ILE A 2 -0.85 -5.97 -40.86
CA ILE A 2 -0.55 -6.16 -39.44
C ILE A 2 0.82 -5.53 -39.21
N LEU A 3 0.89 -4.44 -38.45
CA LEU A 3 2.18 -3.84 -38.07
C LEU A 3 2.78 -4.67 -36.91
N PRO A 4 4.06 -5.06 -37.00
CA PRO A 4 4.73 -5.74 -35.90
C PRO A 4 4.86 -4.76 -34.72
N PHE A 5 4.50 -5.22 -33.52
CA PHE A 5 4.70 -4.46 -32.29
C PHE A 5 6.21 -4.44 -31.99
N SER A 6 6.94 -3.46 -32.52
CA SER A 6 8.29 -3.17 -32.06
C SER A 6 8.18 -2.60 -30.64
N GLN A 7 8.51 -3.39 -29.62
CA GLN A 7 8.71 -2.85 -28.28
C GLN A 7 9.89 -1.90 -28.33
N GLN A 8 9.61 -0.60 -28.41
CA GLN A 8 10.61 0.45 -28.26
C GLN A 8 11.42 0.20 -26.99
N GLN A 9 12.73 0.03 -27.13
CA GLN A 9 13.63 -0.14 -25.99
C GLN A 9 13.92 1.24 -25.38
N TYR A 10 13.64 1.39 -24.08
CA TYR A 10 13.92 2.61 -23.33
C TYR A 10 15.28 2.54 -22.67
N THR A 11 16.05 3.62 -22.75
CA THR A 11 17.29 3.80 -21.97
C THR A 11 16.98 4.45 -20.63
N PRO A 12 17.80 4.24 -19.57
CA PRO A 12 17.52 4.74 -18.22
C PRO A 12 17.85 6.24 -18.08
N ASP A 13 17.41 7.06 -19.02
CA ASP A 13 17.54 8.51 -19.02
C ASP A 13 16.20 9.18 -19.33
N TRP A 14 16.00 10.38 -18.80
CA TRP A 14 14.72 11.10 -18.91
C TRP A 14 14.31 11.37 -20.37
N LYS A 15 15.28 11.65 -21.25
CA LYS A 15 14.99 11.92 -22.66
C LYS A 15 14.34 10.71 -23.34
N SER A 16 14.74 9.50 -22.98
CA SER A 16 14.09 8.28 -23.46
C SER A 16 12.77 8.01 -22.72
N LEU A 17 12.77 8.07 -21.39
CA LEU A 17 11.63 7.70 -20.56
C LEU A 17 10.42 8.62 -20.74
N ASP A 18 10.60 9.90 -21.06
CA ASP A 18 9.49 10.84 -21.26
C ASP A 18 8.78 10.64 -22.60
N THR A 19 9.35 9.84 -23.52
CA THR A 19 8.70 9.47 -24.79
C THR A 19 7.68 8.33 -24.67
N ARG A 20 7.54 7.73 -23.47
CA ARG A 20 6.60 6.63 -23.21
C ARG A 20 5.15 7.13 -23.38
N PRO A 21 4.39 6.64 -24.37
CA PRO A 21 2.99 7.01 -24.49
C PRO A 21 2.18 6.39 -23.34
N LEU A 22 1.10 7.05 -22.96
CA LEU A 22 0.10 6.46 -22.06
C LEU A 22 -0.51 5.23 -22.76
N PRO A 23 -0.51 4.03 -22.14
CA PRO A 23 -1.14 2.86 -22.75
C PRO A 23 -2.65 3.09 -22.97
N ALA A 24 -3.14 2.74 -24.16
CA ALA A 24 -4.54 2.99 -24.54
C ALA A 24 -5.53 2.40 -23.53
N TRP A 25 -5.29 1.18 -23.03
CA TRP A 25 -6.16 0.54 -22.04
C TRP A 25 -6.28 1.36 -20.74
N TYR A 26 -5.21 2.05 -20.32
CA TYR A 26 -5.23 2.85 -19.09
C TYR A 26 -6.02 4.13 -19.32
N ASP A 27 -5.84 4.77 -20.48
CA ASP A 27 -6.65 5.93 -20.82
C ASP A 27 -8.13 5.54 -20.95
N GLU A 28 -8.47 4.46 -21.66
CA GLU A 28 -9.83 4.02 -21.93
C GLU A 28 -10.61 3.56 -20.69
N SER A 29 -9.93 3.06 -19.65
CA SER A 29 -10.59 2.49 -18.47
C SER A 29 -11.33 3.52 -17.61
N LYS A 30 -10.84 4.77 -17.56
CA LYS A 30 -11.41 5.96 -16.87
C LYS A 30 -11.70 5.86 -15.35
N ILE A 31 -11.96 4.67 -14.81
CA ILE A 31 -12.27 4.42 -13.39
C ILE A 31 -11.43 3.23 -12.92
N GLY A 32 -10.84 3.35 -11.74
CA GLY A 32 -10.13 2.27 -11.05
C GLY A 32 -10.47 2.26 -9.57
N ILE A 33 -10.39 1.08 -8.95
CA ILE A 33 -10.50 0.90 -7.50
C ILE A 33 -9.10 0.69 -6.96
N PHE A 34 -8.74 1.47 -5.94
CA PHE A 34 -7.50 1.27 -5.20
C PHE A 34 -7.81 0.85 -3.77
N ILE A 35 -7.02 -0.08 -3.23
CA ILE A 35 -7.27 -0.70 -1.94
C ILE A 35 -6.02 -0.56 -1.08
N HIS A 36 -6.18 0.05 0.10
CA HIS A 36 -5.18 0.02 1.17
C HIS A 36 -5.50 -1.14 2.09
N TRP A 37 -4.76 -2.24 1.93
CA TRP A 37 -4.93 -3.42 2.76
C TRP A 37 -3.57 -4.05 3.06
N GLY A 38 -3.29 -4.26 4.34
CA GLY A 38 -2.02 -4.79 4.81
C GLY A 38 -2.03 -5.01 6.31
N VAL A 39 -0.84 -5.17 6.90
CA VAL A 39 -0.71 -5.44 8.34
C VAL A 39 -1.30 -4.34 9.23
N PHE A 40 -1.32 -3.08 8.76
CA PHE A 40 -2.01 -1.97 9.43
C PHE A 40 -3.53 -2.17 9.53
N SER A 41 -4.12 -3.00 8.66
CA SER A 41 -5.55 -3.30 8.71
C SER A 41 -5.91 -4.27 9.84
N VAL A 42 -4.95 -5.02 10.38
CA VAL A 42 -5.18 -5.96 11.49
C VAL A 42 -5.74 -5.26 12.74
N PRO A 43 -5.11 -4.20 13.28
CA PRO A 43 -5.67 -3.49 14.43
C PRO A 43 -6.98 -2.78 14.11
N SER A 44 -7.31 -2.57 12.83
CA SER A 44 -8.56 -1.92 12.38
C SER A 44 -8.82 -0.59 13.12
N PHE A 45 -7.76 0.20 13.29
CA PHE A 45 -7.79 1.43 14.07
C PHE A 45 -7.19 2.58 13.25
N GLU A 46 -7.98 3.65 13.10
CA GLU A 46 -7.64 4.87 12.37
C GLU A 46 -7.27 4.65 10.89
N SER A 47 -5.98 4.51 10.55
CA SER A 47 -5.49 4.59 9.17
C SER A 47 -4.32 3.64 8.88
N GLU A 48 -3.85 3.62 7.63
CA GLU A 48 -2.62 2.93 7.23
C GLU A 48 -1.35 3.47 7.91
N TRP A 49 -1.42 4.68 8.49
CA TRP A 49 -0.33 5.30 9.26
C TRP A 49 -0.25 4.83 10.71
N PHE A 50 -1.08 3.88 11.13
CA PHE A 50 -1.17 3.40 12.51
C PHE A 50 0.19 3.18 13.20
N TRP A 51 1.18 2.62 12.49
CA TRP A 51 2.53 2.46 13.05
C TRP A 51 3.17 3.79 13.47
N TRP A 52 3.09 4.81 12.62
CA TRP A 52 3.63 6.13 12.89
C TRP A 52 2.84 6.83 14.00
N ASP A 53 1.51 6.69 14.00
CA ASP A 53 0.67 7.25 15.04
C ASP A 53 0.88 6.58 16.40
N TRP A 54 1.42 5.36 16.44
CA TRP A 54 1.75 4.66 17.67
C TRP A 54 3.23 4.79 18.10
N LYS A 55 4.17 4.72 17.17
CA LYS A 55 5.63 4.61 17.43
C LYS A 55 6.46 5.72 16.81
N GLY A 56 5.85 6.62 16.03
CA GLY A 56 6.52 7.75 15.41
C GLY A 56 6.99 8.79 16.44
N SER A 57 7.50 9.91 15.93
CA SER A 57 8.11 10.95 16.78
C SER A 57 7.12 11.67 17.71
N ASN A 58 5.83 11.68 17.37
CA ASN A 58 4.77 12.25 18.20
C ASN A 58 3.54 11.32 18.20
N PRO A 59 3.55 10.26 19.05
CA PRO A 59 2.47 9.30 19.06
C PRO A 59 1.11 9.90 19.45
N SER A 60 0.07 9.48 18.74
CA SER A 60 -1.33 9.73 19.08
C SER A 60 -1.66 9.10 20.44
N PRO A 61 -2.17 9.87 21.42
CA PRO A 61 -2.64 9.33 22.68
C PRO A 61 -3.73 8.27 22.49
N ALA A 62 -4.55 8.39 21.44
CA ALA A 62 -5.61 7.44 21.13
C ALA A 62 -5.04 6.09 20.67
N ALA A 63 -4.06 6.09 19.76
CA ALA A 63 -3.39 4.88 19.28
C ALA A 63 -2.64 4.17 20.42
N VAL A 64 -1.93 4.92 21.26
CA VAL A 64 -1.23 4.38 22.44
C VAL A 64 -2.23 3.74 23.43
N ALA A 65 -3.32 4.45 23.75
CA ALA A 65 -4.34 3.93 24.66
C ALA A 65 -5.04 2.68 24.08
N PHE A 66 -5.31 2.67 22.78
CA PHE A 66 -5.87 1.51 22.08
C PHE A 66 -4.94 0.30 22.19
N MET A 67 -3.64 0.48 21.93
CA MET A 67 -2.66 -0.60 22.03
C MET A 67 -2.55 -1.16 23.44
N ASN A 68 -2.42 -0.28 24.45
CA ASN A 68 -2.31 -0.67 25.86
C ASN A 68 -3.55 -1.43 26.37
N ARG A 69 -4.73 -1.15 25.80
CA ARG A 69 -5.98 -1.82 26.17
C ARG A 69 -6.18 -3.15 25.44
N THR A 70 -5.71 -3.25 24.20
CA THR A 70 -6.12 -4.34 23.28
C THR A 70 -5.04 -5.42 23.14
N TYR A 71 -3.77 -5.07 23.25
CA TYR A 71 -2.64 -5.98 23.02
C TYR A 71 -1.72 -6.10 24.24
N PRO A 72 -0.97 -7.19 24.38
CA PRO A 72 0.02 -7.36 25.45
C PRO A 72 1.07 -6.23 25.47
N PRO A 73 1.68 -5.92 26.63
CA PRO A 73 2.61 -4.80 26.78
C PRO A 73 3.85 -4.87 25.88
N ASP A 74 4.29 -6.08 25.49
CA ASP A 74 5.46 -6.29 24.62
C ASP A 74 5.09 -6.46 23.14
N TRP A 75 3.84 -6.21 22.77
CA TRP A 75 3.40 -6.30 21.38
C TRP A 75 4.16 -5.28 20.52
N THR A 76 4.65 -5.73 19.38
CA THR A 76 5.32 -4.94 18.36
C THR A 76 4.44 -4.82 17.12
N TYR A 77 4.74 -3.84 16.27
CA TYR A 77 4.00 -3.72 15.01
C TYR A 77 4.22 -4.92 14.07
N ALA A 78 5.39 -5.56 14.13
CA ALA A 78 5.69 -6.75 13.33
C ALA A 78 4.82 -7.95 13.73
N ASP A 79 4.37 -8.03 14.99
CA ASP A 79 3.54 -9.14 15.47
C ASP A 79 2.18 -9.21 14.75
N PHE A 80 1.67 -8.08 14.22
CA PHE A 80 0.48 -8.05 13.37
C PHE A 80 0.62 -8.86 12.09
N ALA A 81 1.83 -9.07 11.57
CA ALA A 81 2.04 -9.87 10.36
C ALA A 81 1.53 -11.32 10.55
N SER A 82 1.68 -11.88 11.75
CA SER A 82 1.18 -13.22 12.07
C SER A 82 -0.35 -13.33 12.11
N GLN A 83 -1.03 -12.20 12.30
CA GLN A 83 -2.49 -12.09 12.37
C GLN A 83 -3.11 -11.65 11.04
N PHE A 84 -2.32 -11.12 10.10
CA PHE A 84 -2.76 -10.78 8.76
C PHE A 84 -2.92 -12.05 7.90
N ARG A 85 -4.01 -12.80 8.16
CA ARG A 85 -4.24 -14.12 7.58
C ARG A 85 -5.07 -14.12 6.30
N ALA A 86 -5.73 -13.01 5.97
CA ALA A 86 -6.59 -12.90 4.79
C ALA A 86 -7.61 -14.06 4.68
N GLU A 87 -8.16 -14.53 5.82
CA GLU A 87 -8.87 -15.82 5.91
C GLU A 87 -10.07 -15.96 4.98
N PHE A 88 -10.67 -14.83 4.59
CA PHE A 88 -11.84 -14.78 3.70
C PHE A 88 -11.55 -14.14 2.34
N TYR A 89 -10.27 -13.96 1.98
CA TYR A 89 -9.91 -13.51 0.64
C TYR A 89 -10.20 -14.61 -0.39
N SER A 90 -10.79 -14.23 -1.53
CA SER A 90 -11.21 -15.12 -2.62
C SER A 90 -10.48 -14.79 -3.91
#